data_AF-A0A7Y2P9J1-F1
#
_entry.id   AF-A0A7Y2P9J1-F1
#
_cell.length_a   1.000
_cell.length_b   1.000
_cell.length_c   1.000
_cell.angle_alpha   90.00
_cell.angle_beta   90.00
_cell.angle_gamma   90.00
#
_symmetry.space_group_name_H-M   'P 1'
#
loop_
_entity.id
_entity.type
_entity.pdbx_description
1 polymer ?
#
loop_
_entity_poly.entity_id
_entity_poly.type
_entity_poly.pdbx_seq_one_letter_code
_entity_poly.pdbx_strand_id
1 'polypeptide(L)'
;MKETFYITTPIYYVNDVPHIGHAYTTIACDALARWHRMKGQKVFFLTGTDEHGEKVHKSATQQGVPPKELADRVVTRFQGLTPALHITNDDFIRTSEPRHYASVQALFRKSLANGDIYLGEYEGWYCTPCESYWTDLQLAEGNCPECRRPVEKRKEPSYFFRLSKYQQPLLDYYERNPKVIRPESRRNEVVSFVAGGLNDLSLSRTSLSWGIPVPDNPGHVIYVWYDALTNYLTGVGYPDGGEQFNTFWPADVHVVGKDILRFHAVFWPAFLLSAGIPPPLGIFAHGWWTVEGQKMSKSLGNVVDPYDMVKTYGPDAFRYFLLREVPFGQDGDFSRKALVHRINSELANDFGNLLNRSLGMLGKYFSGTVPSPGQPGEEEKALRAKAEDTLHKVDEAMEELELGRALATIWELVKAGNKYVDQTAPWALAKDPARRERLGTVLYTVLEAARICVLLSTPCIPVAAQRMWEALGCEGAVEKAVLSSAGRWGGLPEGA
;
A
#
# COMPACT_ATOMS: atom_id res chain seq x y z
N MET A 1 -22.22 5.29 0.33
CA MET A 1 -20.80 4.86 0.28
C MET A 1 -20.36 4.89 -1.17
N LYS A 2 -19.12 5.29 -1.47
CA LYS A 2 -18.58 5.24 -2.84
C LYS A 2 -18.56 3.78 -3.29
N GLU A 3 -19.09 3.47 -4.47
CA GLU A 3 -19.18 2.09 -4.97
C GLU A 3 -17.84 1.55 -5.49
N THR A 4 -16.87 2.44 -5.70
CA THR A 4 -15.57 2.14 -6.28
C THR A 4 -14.44 2.57 -5.34
N PHE A 5 -13.30 1.88 -5.44
CA PHE A 5 -12.07 2.22 -4.71
C PHE A 5 -10.85 1.97 -5.61
N TYR A 6 -10.13 3.04 -5.96
CA TYR A 6 -8.89 2.96 -6.74
C TYR A 6 -7.67 3.31 -5.89
N ILE A 7 -6.81 2.33 -5.67
CA ILE A 7 -5.57 2.45 -4.89
C ILE A 7 -4.34 2.13 -5.74
N THR A 8 -3.25 2.86 -5.53
CA THR A 8 -1.99 2.61 -6.23
C THR A 8 -0.80 2.54 -5.28
N THR A 9 0.17 1.69 -5.58
CA THR A 9 1.56 1.87 -5.11
C THR A 9 2.27 2.89 -6.00
N PRO A 10 3.49 3.33 -5.66
CA PRO A 10 4.41 3.85 -6.66
C PRO A 10 4.74 2.74 -7.66
N ILE A 11 5.20 3.13 -8.84
CA ILE A 11 5.92 2.22 -9.72
C ILE A 11 7.40 2.20 -9.33
N TYR A 12 8.01 1.03 -9.27
CA TYR A 12 9.37 0.87 -8.74
C TYR A 12 10.42 0.87 -9.86
N TYR A 13 11.54 1.55 -9.64
CA TYR A 13 12.62 1.60 -10.62
C TYR A 13 13.24 0.21 -10.86
N VAL A 14 13.40 -0.15 -12.13
CA VAL A 14 14.02 -1.44 -12.54
C VAL A 14 15.55 -1.43 -12.56
N ASN A 15 16.19 -0.54 -11.80
CA ASN A 15 17.64 -0.50 -11.66
C ASN A 15 18.15 -1.45 -10.56
N ASP A 16 17.27 -2.02 -9.75
CA ASP A 16 17.63 -2.86 -8.61
C ASP A 16 16.58 -3.93 -8.27
N VAL A 17 16.90 -4.77 -7.28
CA VAL A 17 16.03 -5.82 -6.75
C VAL A 17 15.04 -5.28 -5.71
N PRO A 18 13.89 -5.96 -5.53
CA PRO A 18 12.99 -5.68 -4.44
C PRO A 18 13.64 -5.73 -3.05
N HIS A 19 13.13 -4.92 -2.12
CA HIS A 19 13.54 -4.92 -0.71
C HIS A 19 12.30 -4.62 0.16
N ILE A 20 12.46 -4.70 1.49
CA ILE A 20 11.37 -4.47 2.46
C ILE A 20 10.53 -3.21 2.23
N GLY A 21 11.13 -2.08 1.83
CA GLY A 21 10.37 -0.86 1.49
C GLY A 21 9.36 -1.03 0.35
N HIS A 22 9.74 -1.78 -0.71
CA HIS A 22 8.82 -2.11 -1.81
C HIS A 22 7.72 -3.06 -1.32
N ALA A 23 8.08 -4.07 -0.52
CA ALA A 23 7.12 -5.00 0.04
C ALA A 23 6.12 -4.30 0.98
N TYR A 24 6.58 -3.39 1.83
CA TYR A 24 5.77 -2.66 2.79
C TYR A 24 4.64 -1.88 2.12
N THR A 25 4.98 -1.07 1.12
CA THR A 25 4.01 -0.25 0.38
C THR A 25 2.99 -1.13 -0.34
N THR A 26 3.46 -2.19 -1.01
CA THR A 26 2.61 -3.12 -1.76
C THR A 26 1.68 -3.91 -0.84
N ILE A 27 2.16 -4.38 0.32
CA ILE A 27 1.36 -5.11 1.31
C ILE A 27 0.30 -4.19 1.93
N ALA A 28 0.65 -2.93 2.24
CA ALA A 28 -0.31 -1.96 2.76
C ALA A 28 -1.44 -1.69 1.77
N CYS A 29 -1.11 -1.47 0.49
CA CYS A 29 -2.11 -1.30 -0.56
C CYS A 29 -2.98 -2.54 -0.74
N ASP A 30 -2.38 -3.73 -0.69
CA ASP A 30 -3.10 -5.00 -0.81
C ASP A 30 -4.09 -5.21 0.35
N ALA A 31 -3.68 -4.92 1.59
CA ALA A 31 -4.57 -5.02 2.75
C ALA A 31 -5.77 -4.07 2.63
N LEU A 32 -5.55 -2.84 2.17
CA LEU A 32 -6.63 -1.87 1.92
C LEU A 32 -7.53 -2.34 0.77
N ALA A 33 -6.96 -2.76 -0.35
CA ALA A 33 -7.71 -3.29 -1.50
C ALA A 33 -8.60 -4.48 -1.10
N ARG A 34 -8.06 -5.44 -0.33
CA ARG A 34 -8.80 -6.58 0.21
C ARG A 34 -9.94 -6.13 1.13
N TRP A 35 -9.69 -5.20 2.03
CA TRP A 35 -10.74 -4.66 2.92
C TRP A 35 -11.89 -4.04 2.12
N HIS A 36 -11.59 -3.17 1.17
CA HIS A 36 -12.60 -2.53 0.32
C HIS A 36 -13.37 -3.55 -0.55
N ARG A 37 -12.71 -4.60 -1.05
CA ARG A 37 -13.40 -5.73 -1.73
C ARG A 37 -14.36 -6.45 -0.79
N MET A 38 -13.94 -6.74 0.44
CA MET A 38 -14.78 -7.38 1.46
C MET A 38 -15.93 -6.47 1.95
N LYS A 39 -15.84 -5.14 1.77
CA LYS A 39 -16.97 -4.20 1.92
C LYS A 39 -17.98 -4.27 0.76
N GLY A 40 -17.67 -5.01 -0.30
CA GLY A 40 -18.51 -5.13 -1.49
C GLY A 40 -18.29 -4.03 -2.53
N GLN A 41 -17.18 -3.28 -2.46
CA GLN A 41 -16.85 -2.25 -3.45
C GLN A 41 -16.16 -2.86 -4.68
N LYS A 42 -16.31 -2.19 -5.83
CA LYS A 42 -15.49 -2.45 -7.02
C LYS A 42 -14.11 -1.85 -6.76
N VAL A 43 -13.09 -2.68 -6.72
CA VAL A 43 -11.71 -2.25 -6.42
C VAL A 43 -10.86 -2.34 -7.66
N PHE A 44 -10.01 -1.33 -7.86
CA PHE A 44 -8.87 -1.42 -8.77
C PHE A 44 -7.60 -1.11 -7.98
N PHE A 45 -6.66 -2.05 -7.96
CA PHE A 45 -5.38 -1.93 -7.28
C PHE A 45 -4.25 -2.01 -8.30
N LEU A 46 -3.59 -0.88 -8.53
CA LEU A 46 -2.48 -0.77 -9.48
C LEU A 46 -1.12 -0.80 -8.79
N THR A 47 -0.19 -1.56 -9.38
CA THR A 47 1.24 -1.52 -9.09
C THR A 47 2.02 -1.61 -10.40
N GLY A 48 3.35 -1.48 -10.38
CA GLY A 48 4.13 -1.53 -11.61
C GLY A 48 5.60 -1.17 -11.48
N THR A 49 6.24 -0.95 -12.64
CA THR A 49 7.67 -0.61 -12.75
C THR A 49 7.92 0.63 -13.60
N ASP A 50 8.82 1.47 -13.11
CA ASP A 50 9.42 2.56 -13.88
C ASP A 50 10.68 2.05 -14.59
N GLU A 51 10.61 2.03 -15.91
CA GLU A 51 11.59 1.40 -16.79
C GLU A 51 12.43 2.39 -17.59
N HIS A 52 12.19 3.70 -17.48
CA HIS A 52 12.90 4.72 -18.24
C HIS A 52 13.91 5.51 -17.38
N GLY A 53 14.63 6.47 -17.99
CA GLY A 53 15.51 7.38 -17.27
C GLY A 53 17.01 7.05 -17.34
N GLU A 54 17.82 8.01 -16.89
CA GLU A 54 19.28 7.97 -16.99
C GLU A 54 19.87 6.86 -16.10
N LYS A 55 19.25 6.56 -14.96
CA LYS A 55 19.70 5.49 -14.06
C LYS A 55 19.59 4.11 -14.69
N VAL A 56 18.46 3.80 -15.33
CA VAL A 56 18.26 2.50 -16.01
C VAL A 56 19.24 2.39 -17.17
N HIS A 57 19.40 3.47 -17.95
CA HIS A 57 20.37 3.51 -19.04
C HIS A 57 21.81 3.25 -18.55
N LYS A 58 22.27 3.97 -17.51
CA LYS A 58 23.61 3.78 -16.92
C LYS A 58 23.82 2.35 -16.40
N SER A 59 22.83 1.78 -15.71
CA SER A 59 22.91 0.42 -15.20
C SER A 59 23.00 -0.61 -16.32
N ALA A 60 22.25 -0.42 -17.40
CA ALA A 60 22.28 -1.28 -18.58
C ALA A 60 23.63 -1.21 -19.29
N THR A 61 24.17 0.00 -19.49
CA THR A 61 25.50 0.21 -20.06
C THR A 61 26.60 -0.44 -19.22
N GLN A 62 26.56 -0.30 -17.88
CA GLN A 62 27.52 -0.96 -16.98
C GLN A 62 27.48 -2.48 -17.06
N GLN A 63 26.32 -3.04 -17.38
CA GLN A 63 26.10 -4.49 -17.53
C GLN A 63 26.28 -4.98 -18.97
N GLY A 64 26.57 -4.09 -19.92
CA GLY A 64 26.77 -4.44 -21.34
C GLY A 64 25.50 -4.94 -22.06
N VAL A 65 24.31 -4.55 -21.61
CA VAL A 65 23.02 -4.96 -22.19
C VAL A 65 22.17 -3.77 -22.62
N PRO A 66 21.24 -3.91 -23.58
CA PRO A 66 20.25 -2.88 -23.88
C PRO A 66 19.34 -2.55 -22.68
N PRO A 67 18.92 -1.29 -22.48
CA PRO A 67 18.06 -0.90 -21.37
C PRO A 67 16.75 -1.69 -21.28
N LYS A 68 16.10 -1.97 -22.43
CA LYS A 68 14.89 -2.79 -22.48
C LYS A 68 15.12 -4.22 -21.99
N GLU A 69 16.28 -4.81 -22.31
CA GLU A 69 16.63 -6.15 -21.85
C GLU A 69 16.86 -6.18 -20.32
N LEU A 70 17.52 -5.16 -19.77
CA LEU A 70 17.66 -5.02 -18.32
C LEU A 70 16.28 -4.89 -17.65
N ALA A 71 15.41 -4.04 -18.18
CA ALA A 71 14.05 -3.85 -17.67
C ALA A 71 13.23 -5.15 -17.71
N ASP A 72 13.24 -5.85 -18.85
CA ASP A 72 12.56 -7.15 -19.02
C ASP A 72 13.07 -8.22 -18.05
N ARG A 73 14.36 -8.19 -17.70
CA ARG A 73 14.92 -9.11 -16.71
C ARG A 73 14.52 -8.74 -15.27
N VAL A 74 14.61 -7.46 -14.90
CA VAL A 74 14.38 -7.00 -13.52
C VAL A 74 12.89 -7.00 -13.17
N VAL A 75 12.00 -6.68 -14.11
CA VAL A 75 10.54 -6.66 -13.87
C VAL A 75 10.02 -8.01 -13.38
N THR A 76 10.60 -9.13 -13.83
CA THR A 76 10.22 -10.48 -13.37
C THR A 76 10.37 -10.66 -11.86
N ARG A 77 11.34 -9.97 -11.23
CA ARG A 77 11.53 -9.97 -9.78
C ARG A 77 10.48 -9.12 -9.07
N PHE A 78 10.02 -8.02 -9.65
CA PHE A 78 8.92 -7.27 -9.05
C PHE A 78 7.58 -8.00 -9.20
N GLN A 79 7.30 -8.55 -10.38
CA GLN A 79 6.12 -9.37 -10.63
C GLN A 79 6.10 -10.63 -9.76
N GLY A 80 7.26 -11.22 -9.48
CA GLY A 80 7.39 -12.36 -8.59
C GLY A 80 7.03 -12.07 -7.12
N LEU A 81 6.96 -10.79 -6.70
CA LEU A 81 6.47 -10.44 -5.37
C LEU A 81 4.98 -10.73 -5.21
N THR A 82 4.20 -10.61 -6.29
CA THR A 82 2.75 -10.84 -6.26
C THR A 82 2.40 -12.24 -5.73
N PRO A 83 2.89 -13.34 -6.33
CA PRO A 83 2.66 -14.67 -5.78
C PRO A 83 3.38 -14.90 -4.45
N ALA A 84 4.58 -14.33 -4.23
CA ALA A 84 5.33 -14.55 -2.99
C ALA A 84 4.67 -13.91 -1.76
N LEU A 85 4.01 -12.76 -1.92
CA LEU A 85 3.36 -12.00 -0.85
C LEU A 85 1.83 -12.08 -0.88
N HIS A 86 1.26 -12.88 -1.78
CA HIS A 86 -0.19 -12.99 -2.02
C HIS A 86 -0.85 -11.64 -2.31
N ILE A 87 -0.25 -10.83 -3.18
CA ILE A 87 -0.78 -9.53 -3.60
C ILE A 87 -1.91 -9.75 -4.62
N THR A 88 -2.91 -8.87 -4.58
CA THR A 88 -4.12 -8.93 -5.40
C THR A 88 -4.28 -7.68 -6.27
N ASN A 89 -3.17 -7.21 -6.84
CA ASN A 89 -3.22 -6.11 -7.80
C ASN A 89 -3.99 -6.55 -9.06
N ASP A 90 -4.83 -5.65 -9.58
CA ASP A 90 -5.69 -5.91 -10.74
C ASP A 90 -4.94 -5.68 -12.06
N ASP A 91 -3.87 -4.88 -12.03
CA ASP A 91 -2.96 -4.65 -13.16
C ASP A 91 -1.52 -4.45 -12.66
N PHE A 92 -0.56 -4.68 -13.55
CA PHE A 92 0.86 -4.42 -13.35
C PHE A 92 1.37 -3.59 -14.52
N ILE A 93 1.45 -2.27 -14.35
CA ILE A 93 1.86 -1.35 -15.42
C ILE A 93 3.38 -1.34 -15.59
N ARG A 94 3.85 -1.36 -16.84
CA ARG A 94 5.26 -1.12 -17.19
C ARG A 94 5.36 0.12 -18.06
N THR A 95 6.26 1.05 -17.74
CA THR A 95 6.36 2.28 -18.54
C THR A 95 6.87 2.04 -19.96
N SER A 96 7.50 0.88 -20.23
CA SER A 96 7.90 0.48 -21.59
C SER A 96 6.74 -0.03 -22.49
N GLU A 97 5.51 -0.10 -21.99
CA GLU A 97 4.35 -0.56 -22.76
C GLU A 97 3.80 0.50 -23.73
N PRO A 98 3.35 0.11 -24.95
CA PRO A 98 2.77 1.05 -25.91
C PRO A 98 1.59 1.87 -25.38
N ARG A 99 0.73 1.27 -24.53
CA ARG A 99 -0.41 1.99 -23.90
C ARG A 99 0.06 3.16 -23.02
N HIS A 100 1.22 3.02 -22.40
CA HIS A 100 1.79 4.06 -21.56
C HIS A 100 2.42 5.18 -22.39
N TYR A 101 3.13 4.83 -23.47
CA TYR A 101 3.63 5.80 -24.44
C TYR A 101 2.50 6.69 -24.98
N ALA A 102 1.39 6.08 -25.39
CA ALA A 102 0.21 6.80 -25.86
C ALA A 102 -0.36 7.75 -24.80
N SER A 103 -0.46 7.28 -23.55
CA SER A 103 -0.94 8.09 -22.41
C SER A 103 -0.07 9.32 -22.17
N VAL A 104 1.24 9.13 -22.05
CA VAL A 104 2.19 10.20 -21.75
C VAL A 104 2.19 11.24 -22.86
N GLN A 105 2.21 10.80 -24.11
CA GLN A 105 2.15 11.69 -25.27
C GLN A 105 0.82 12.46 -25.35
N ALA A 106 -0.31 11.82 -25.05
CA ALA A 106 -1.61 12.49 -25.02
C ALA A 106 -1.69 13.54 -23.90
N LEU A 107 -1.21 13.22 -22.70
CA LEU A 107 -1.15 14.16 -21.57
C LEU A 107 -0.25 15.35 -21.91
N PHE A 108 0.92 15.09 -22.50
CA PHE A 108 1.86 16.12 -22.95
C PHE A 108 1.22 17.04 -23.99
N ARG A 109 0.55 16.49 -25.02
CA ARG A 109 -0.15 17.29 -26.03
C ARG A 109 -1.23 18.19 -25.43
N LYS A 110 -2.00 17.71 -24.44
CA LYS A 110 -3.01 18.53 -23.75
C LYS A 110 -2.36 19.71 -23.02
N SER A 111 -1.33 19.46 -22.22
CA SER A 111 -0.62 20.52 -21.49
C SER A 111 0.06 21.52 -22.43
N LEU A 112 0.59 21.05 -23.57
CA LEU A 112 1.13 21.90 -24.62
C LEU A 112 0.04 22.78 -25.27
N ALA A 113 -1.10 22.19 -25.63
CA ALA A 113 -2.23 22.91 -26.21
C ALA A 113 -2.81 23.98 -25.27
N ASN A 114 -2.73 23.76 -23.96
CA ASN A 114 -3.17 24.71 -22.93
C ASN A 114 -2.12 25.82 -22.63
N GLY A 115 -1.00 25.83 -23.36
CA GLY A 115 0.05 26.85 -23.22
C GLY A 115 0.92 26.69 -21.97
N ASP A 116 0.82 25.54 -21.29
CA ASP A 116 1.53 25.25 -20.05
C ASP A 116 2.85 24.51 -20.26
N ILE A 117 3.10 24.05 -21.49
CA ILE A 117 4.41 23.57 -21.92
C ILE A 117 4.98 24.52 -22.97
N TYR A 118 6.25 24.90 -22.82
CA TYR A 118 6.95 25.76 -23.79
C TYR A 118 8.40 25.31 -23.97
N LEU A 119 8.98 25.54 -25.15
CA LEU A 119 10.40 25.28 -25.40
C LEU A 119 11.26 26.43 -24.88
N GLY A 120 12.33 26.12 -24.15
CA GLY A 120 13.33 27.08 -23.70
C GLY A 120 14.73 26.45 -23.67
N GLU A 121 15.69 27.18 -23.11
CA GLU A 121 17.00 26.64 -22.75
C GLU A 121 17.11 26.55 -21.23
N TYR A 122 17.49 25.39 -20.73
CA TYR A 122 17.84 25.22 -19.32
C TYR A 122 19.34 25.43 -19.14
N GLU A 123 19.75 26.23 -18.13
CA GLU A 123 21.11 26.25 -17.59
C GLU A 123 21.04 26.13 -16.06
N GLY A 124 21.69 25.12 -15.49
CA GLY A 124 21.75 24.95 -14.03
C GLY A 124 22.33 23.61 -13.60
N TRP A 125 22.18 23.29 -12.32
CA TRP A 125 22.88 22.18 -11.68
C TRP A 125 22.01 20.93 -11.58
N TYR A 126 22.47 19.83 -12.17
CA TYR A 126 21.72 18.57 -12.22
C TYR A 126 22.25 17.55 -11.22
N CYS A 127 21.34 16.94 -10.47
CA CYS A 127 21.63 15.84 -9.54
C CYS A 127 21.16 14.50 -10.13
N THR A 128 22.08 13.73 -10.73
CA THR A 128 21.76 12.40 -11.29
C THR A 128 21.03 11.48 -10.29
N PRO A 129 21.44 11.37 -9.00
CA PRO A 129 20.74 10.48 -8.06
C PRO A 129 19.29 10.88 -7.73
N CYS A 130 18.95 12.16 -7.79
CA CYS A 130 17.59 12.67 -7.55
C CYS A 130 16.82 12.92 -8.84
N GLU A 131 17.48 12.81 -9.99
CA GLU A 131 16.95 13.18 -11.32
C GLU A 131 16.25 14.55 -11.30
N SER A 132 16.90 15.52 -10.63
CA SER A 132 16.34 16.85 -10.32
C SER A 132 17.35 17.95 -10.59
N TYR A 133 16.84 19.12 -10.96
CA TYR A 133 17.60 20.31 -11.31
C TYR A 133 17.51 21.38 -10.22
N TRP A 134 18.59 22.12 -10.03
CA TRP A 134 18.74 23.16 -9.02
C TRP A 134 19.37 24.41 -9.64
N THR A 135 18.91 25.57 -9.19
CA THR A 135 19.58 26.86 -9.43
C THR A 135 20.77 27.03 -8.49
N ASP A 136 21.67 27.98 -8.78
CA ASP A 136 22.82 28.29 -7.91
C ASP A 136 22.40 28.60 -6.47
N LEU A 137 21.27 29.31 -6.29
CA LEU A 137 20.73 29.69 -4.98
C LEU A 137 20.16 28.50 -4.19
N GLN A 138 19.79 27.42 -4.88
CA GLN A 138 19.22 26.23 -4.25
C GLN A 138 20.27 25.21 -3.85
N LEU A 139 21.54 25.37 -4.25
CA LEU A 139 22.59 24.43 -3.88
C LEU A 139 22.90 24.49 -2.39
N ALA A 140 23.01 23.32 -1.78
CA ALA A 140 23.51 23.19 -0.42
C ALA A 140 25.03 23.03 -0.47
N GLU A 141 25.76 24.14 -0.26
CA GLU A 141 27.23 24.17 -0.28
C GLU A 141 27.81 23.61 -1.59
N GLY A 142 27.21 23.98 -2.74
CA GLY A 142 27.62 23.50 -4.05
C GLY A 142 27.13 22.08 -4.40
N ASN A 143 26.35 21.44 -3.54
CA ASN A 143 25.78 20.10 -3.74
C ASN A 143 24.25 20.12 -3.83
N CYS A 144 23.65 18.99 -4.21
CA CYS A 144 22.20 18.81 -4.26
C CYS A 144 21.58 19.09 -2.88
N PRO A 145 20.59 20.00 -2.74
CA PRO A 145 19.96 20.31 -1.46
C PRO A 145 19.23 19.13 -0.82
N GLU A 146 18.76 18.18 -1.62
CA GLU A 146 18.03 17.02 -1.13
C GLU A 146 18.93 15.89 -0.65
N CYS A 147 19.88 15.44 -1.48
CA CYS A 147 20.72 14.28 -1.16
C CYS A 147 22.16 14.60 -0.78
N ARG A 148 22.55 15.89 -0.81
CA ARG A 148 23.90 16.40 -0.49
C ARG A 148 25.03 15.84 -1.37
N ARG A 149 24.71 15.19 -2.48
CA ARG A 149 25.69 14.67 -3.45
C ARG A 149 26.08 15.72 -4.49
N PRO A 150 27.23 15.54 -5.18
CA PRO A 150 27.67 16.44 -6.25
C PRO A 150 26.63 16.60 -7.36
N VAL A 151 26.63 17.81 -7.93
CA VAL A 151 25.80 18.21 -9.06
C VAL A 151 26.67 18.61 -10.24
N GLU A 152 26.12 18.49 -11.44
CA GLU A 152 26.81 18.86 -12.68
C GLU A 152 26.10 20.04 -13.35
N LYS A 153 26.84 21.09 -13.72
CA LYS A 153 26.25 22.19 -14.49
C LYS A 153 25.96 21.70 -15.91
N ARG A 154 24.71 21.80 -16.35
CA ARG A 154 24.27 21.38 -17.69
C ARG A 154 23.53 22.54 -18.36
N LYS A 155 23.77 22.70 -19.67
CA LYS A 155 23.01 23.59 -20.54
C LYS A 155 22.47 22.80 -21.73
N GLU A 156 21.14 22.74 -21.87
CA GLU A 156 20.48 22.04 -22.96
C GLU A 156 19.12 22.65 -23.29
N PRO A 157 18.67 22.61 -24.57
CA PRO A 157 17.29 22.90 -24.92
C PRO A 157 16.34 21.96 -24.18
N SER A 158 15.25 22.49 -23.66
CA SER A 158 14.26 21.69 -22.93
C SER A 158 12.87 22.29 -23.04
N TYR A 159 11.87 21.43 -23.18
CA TYR A 159 10.50 21.79 -22.84
C TYR A 159 10.36 22.00 -21.34
N PHE A 160 9.68 23.07 -20.95
CA PHE A 160 9.37 23.45 -19.58
C PHE A 160 7.88 23.44 -19.34
N PHE A 161 7.48 23.01 -18.15
CA PHE A 161 6.14 23.13 -17.62
C PHE A 161 6.01 24.35 -16.73
N ARG A 162 4.94 25.13 -16.92
CA ARG A 162 4.61 26.32 -16.14
C ARG A 162 4.12 26.00 -14.74
N LEU A 163 4.92 25.29 -13.95
CA LEU A 163 4.55 24.87 -12.59
C LEU A 163 4.24 26.09 -11.69
N SER A 164 4.93 27.22 -11.91
CA SER A 164 4.69 28.46 -11.17
C SER A 164 3.23 28.96 -11.28
N LYS A 165 2.59 28.79 -12.44
CA LYS A 165 1.17 29.12 -12.69
C LYS A 165 0.21 28.35 -11.78
N TYR A 166 0.62 27.16 -11.32
CA TYR A 166 -0.22 26.25 -10.54
C TYR A 166 -0.10 26.44 -9.03
N GLN A 167 0.71 27.39 -8.54
CA GLN A 167 0.86 27.63 -7.10
C GLN A 167 -0.48 27.89 -6.39
N GLN A 168 -1.25 28.89 -6.81
CA GLN A 168 -2.54 29.19 -6.19
C GLN A 168 -3.58 28.08 -6.41
N PRO A 169 -3.75 27.53 -7.63
CA PRO A 169 -4.64 26.37 -7.84
C PRO A 169 -4.35 25.18 -6.92
N LEU A 170 -3.09 24.89 -6.62
CA LEU A 170 -2.70 23.82 -5.70
C LEU A 170 -3.08 24.16 -4.25
N LEU A 171 -2.82 25.39 -3.79
CA LEU A 171 -3.21 25.83 -2.44
C LEU A 171 -4.73 25.75 -2.24
N ASP A 172 -5.52 26.21 -3.22
CA ASP A 172 -6.98 26.10 -3.21
C ASP A 172 -7.44 24.63 -3.13
N TYR A 173 -6.76 23.75 -3.88
CA TYR A 173 -7.04 22.32 -3.86
C TYR A 173 -6.77 21.70 -2.48
N TYR A 174 -5.67 22.04 -1.81
CA TYR A 174 -5.37 21.54 -0.46
C TYR A 174 -6.29 22.11 0.61
N GLU A 175 -6.76 23.35 0.45
CA GLU A 175 -7.71 23.99 1.36
C GLU A 175 -9.10 23.33 1.28
N ARG A 176 -9.60 23.11 0.06
CA ARG A 176 -10.90 22.45 -0.18
C ARG A 176 -10.90 20.97 0.22
N ASN A 177 -9.73 20.34 0.25
CA ASN A 177 -9.58 18.91 0.52
C ASN A 177 -8.58 18.69 1.68
N PRO A 178 -8.96 18.96 2.94
CA PRO A 178 -8.02 18.92 4.07
C PRO A 178 -7.39 17.54 4.30
N LYS A 179 -8.07 16.44 3.92
CA LYS A 179 -7.56 15.06 4.04
C LYS A 179 -6.83 14.54 2.79
N VAL A 180 -6.59 15.38 1.79
CA VAL A 180 -6.00 14.95 0.52
C VAL A 180 -4.55 14.50 0.66
N ILE A 181 -3.79 15.07 1.59
CA ILE A 181 -2.44 14.61 1.92
C ILE A 181 -2.45 14.12 3.36
N ARG A 182 -2.03 12.88 3.56
CA ARG A 182 -1.95 12.22 4.86
C ARG A 182 -0.56 11.61 5.07
N PRO A 183 -0.05 11.56 6.31
CA PRO A 183 -0.60 12.18 7.52
C PRO A 183 -0.49 13.73 7.50
N GLU A 184 -1.13 14.40 8.46
CA GLU A 184 -1.21 15.87 8.55
C GLU A 184 0.16 16.57 8.53
N SER A 185 1.19 15.96 9.14
CA SER A 185 2.55 16.49 9.09
C SER A 185 3.08 16.64 7.66
N ARG A 186 2.77 15.67 6.78
CA ARG A 186 3.13 15.70 5.35
C ARG A 186 2.37 16.75 4.57
N ARG A 187 1.10 16.96 4.92
CA ARG A 187 0.30 18.05 4.36
C ARG A 187 0.95 19.40 4.68
N ASN A 188 1.33 19.62 5.93
CA ASN A 188 1.93 20.88 6.36
C ASN A 188 3.27 21.15 5.67
N GLU A 189 4.11 20.11 5.48
CA GLU A 189 5.34 20.19 4.70
C GLU A 189 5.07 20.62 3.25
N VAL A 190 4.11 19.99 2.57
CA VAL A 190 3.77 20.29 1.17
C VAL A 190 3.16 21.68 1.03
N VAL A 191 2.19 22.04 1.87
CA VAL A 191 1.54 23.35 1.82
C VAL A 191 2.55 24.47 2.06
N SER A 192 3.46 24.30 3.03
CA SER A 192 4.53 25.28 3.29
C SER A 192 5.48 25.41 2.10
N PHE A 193 5.84 24.30 1.47
CA PHE A 193 6.68 24.31 0.27
C PHE A 193 6.03 25.06 -0.89
N VAL A 194 4.75 24.78 -1.19
CA VAL A 194 4.02 25.44 -2.28
C VAL A 194 3.80 26.92 -1.99
N ALA A 195 3.48 27.28 -0.74
CA ALA A 195 3.33 28.67 -0.31
C ALA A 195 4.64 29.48 -0.44
N GLY A 196 5.79 28.81 -0.36
CA GLY A 196 7.12 29.42 -0.54
C GLY A 196 7.46 29.82 -1.99
N GLY A 197 6.65 29.42 -2.97
CA GLY A 197 6.88 29.73 -4.38
C GLY A 197 7.27 28.51 -5.21
N LEU A 198 6.72 28.41 -6.42
CA LEU A 198 7.06 27.34 -7.38
C LEU A 198 7.77 27.92 -8.60
N ASN A 199 8.79 27.20 -9.08
CA ASN A 199 9.50 27.51 -10.32
C ASN A 199 9.09 26.55 -11.43
N ASP A 200 9.20 27.01 -12.68
CA ASP A 200 8.89 26.19 -13.85
C ASP A 200 9.83 24.97 -13.95
N LEU A 201 9.26 23.84 -14.39
CA LEU A 201 9.89 22.53 -14.32
C LEU A 201 10.34 22.07 -15.70
N SER A 202 11.61 21.70 -15.83
CA SER A 202 12.12 21.11 -17.07
C SER A 202 11.57 19.70 -17.31
N LEU A 203 10.82 19.52 -18.40
CA LEU A 203 10.08 18.32 -18.80
C LEU A 203 10.72 17.49 -19.92
N SER A 204 11.90 17.84 -20.45
CA SER A 204 12.54 17.00 -21.46
C SER A 204 14.06 17.10 -21.48
N ARG A 205 14.74 16.10 -22.04
CA ARG A 205 16.19 16.07 -22.23
C ARG A 205 16.51 15.77 -23.70
N THR A 206 17.59 16.35 -24.21
CA THR A 206 18.15 15.97 -25.51
C THR A 206 19.31 14.97 -25.36
N SER A 207 19.88 14.86 -24.15
CA SER A 207 21.03 13.99 -23.87
C SER A 207 20.68 12.54 -23.55
N LEU A 208 19.38 12.20 -23.41
CA LEU A 208 18.91 10.88 -23.04
C LEU A 208 18.23 10.21 -24.24
N SER A 209 18.57 8.96 -24.53
CA SER A 209 17.96 8.17 -25.60
C SER A 209 16.95 7.14 -25.11
N TRP A 210 16.92 6.84 -23.82
CA TRP A 210 16.04 5.83 -23.22
C TRP A 210 14.88 6.48 -22.44
N GLY A 211 13.73 6.60 -23.11
CA GLY A 211 12.49 7.12 -22.57
C GLY A 211 11.48 7.46 -23.67
N ILE A 212 10.35 8.06 -23.28
CA ILE A 212 9.27 8.40 -24.22
C ILE A 212 9.62 9.68 -24.99
N PRO A 213 9.63 9.68 -26.34
CA PRO A 213 9.92 10.87 -27.12
C PRO A 213 8.79 11.90 -27.00
N VAL A 214 9.16 13.18 -26.99
CA VAL A 214 8.21 14.29 -27.07
C VAL A 214 7.43 14.19 -28.40
N PRO A 215 6.09 14.29 -28.37
CA PRO A 215 5.28 14.34 -29.57
C PRO A 215 5.80 15.36 -30.58
N ASP A 216 5.96 14.93 -31.83
CA ASP A 216 6.33 15.80 -32.96
C ASP A 216 7.73 16.46 -32.84
N ASN A 217 8.53 16.09 -31.83
CA ASN A 217 9.94 16.45 -31.68
C ASN A 217 10.74 15.29 -31.02
N PRO A 218 11.07 14.24 -31.79
CA PRO A 218 11.70 13.02 -31.26
C PRO A 218 13.15 13.21 -30.79
N GLY A 219 13.76 14.37 -31.04
CA GLY A 219 15.07 14.73 -30.48
C GLY A 219 15.04 15.01 -28.98
N HIS A 220 13.84 15.13 -28.40
CA HIS A 220 13.62 15.29 -26.96
C HIS A 220 12.97 14.05 -26.37
N VAL A 221 13.48 13.62 -25.21
CA VAL A 221 12.87 12.57 -24.37
C VAL A 221 12.20 13.22 -23.17
N ILE A 222 10.95 12.82 -22.90
CA ILE A 222 10.13 13.32 -21.78
C ILE A 222 10.79 12.96 -20.45
N TYR A 223 10.72 13.90 -19.52
CA TYR A 223 11.22 13.77 -18.16
C TYR A 223 10.56 12.61 -17.41
N VAL A 224 11.39 11.80 -16.75
CA VAL A 224 10.99 10.56 -16.07
C VAL A 224 9.81 10.72 -15.12
N TRP A 225 9.68 11.83 -14.38
CA TRP A 225 8.54 12.00 -13.47
C TRP A 225 7.23 12.31 -14.20
N TYR A 226 7.27 13.01 -15.35
CA TYR A 226 6.06 13.25 -16.15
C TYR A 226 5.56 11.94 -16.79
N ASP A 227 6.50 11.15 -17.29
CA ASP A 227 6.31 9.78 -17.76
C ASP A 227 5.73 8.90 -16.64
N ALA A 228 6.52 8.66 -15.59
CA ALA A 228 6.18 7.80 -14.47
C ALA A 228 4.84 8.15 -13.82
N LEU A 229 4.57 9.41 -13.49
CA LEU A 229 3.31 9.80 -12.83
C LEU A 229 2.07 9.52 -13.70
N THR A 230 2.21 9.51 -15.03
CA THR A 230 1.11 9.21 -15.94
C THR A 230 0.63 7.75 -15.83
N ASN A 231 1.42 6.85 -15.22
CA ASN A 231 1.05 5.43 -15.07
C ASN A 231 -0.32 5.27 -14.38
N TYR A 232 -0.65 6.16 -13.44
CA TYR A 232 -1.90 6.12 -12.69
C TYR A 232 -3.13 6.37 -13.57
N LEU A 233 -2.97 7.13 -14.66
CA LEU A 233 -4.02 7.30 -15.69
C LEU A 233 -4.00 6.11 -16.66
N THR A 234 -2.82 5.67 -17.08
CA THR A 234 -2.67 4.54 -18.02
C THR A 234 -3.30 3.25 -17.48
N GLY A 235 -3.08 2.94 -16.20
CA GLY A 235 -3.59 1.72 -15.57
C GLY A 235 -5.12 1.63 -15.58
N VAL A 236 -5.82 2.77 -15.71
CA VAL A 236 -7.28 2.82 -15.83
C VAL A 236 -7.76 3.18 -17.25
N GLY A 237 -6.89 3.10 -18.26
CA GLY A 237 -7.30 3.18 -19.67
C GLY A 237 -7.26 4.56 -20.32
N TYR A 238 -6.56 5.54 -19.74
CA TYR A 238 -6.19 6.76 -20.46
C TYR A 238 -5.19 6.42 -21.60
N PRO A 239 -5.14 7.14 -22.73
CA PRO A 239 -5.93 8.33 -23.11
C PRO A 239 -7.23 8.02 -23.83
N ASP A 240 -7.42 6.78 -24.28
CA ASP A 240 -8.60 6.36 -25.05
C ASP A 240 -9.89 6.57 -24.24
N GLY A 241 -9.77 6.52 -22.91
CA GLY A 241 -10.91 6.58 -22.01
C GLY A 241 -11.72 5.30 -22.09
N GLY A 242 -12.81 5.24 -21.33
CA GLY A 242 -13.68 4.07 -21.32
C GLY A 242 -14.30 3.83 -19.95
N GLU A 243 -14.96 2.68 -19.82
CA GLU A 243 -15.66 2.31 -18.59
C GLU A 243 -14.71 2.31 -17.39
N GLN A 244 -13.49 1.77 -17.54
CA GLN A 244 -12.53 1.69 -16.44
C GLN A 244 -12.07 3.08 -15.96
N PHE A 245 -11.71 3.98 -16.89
CA PHE A 245 -11.30 5.34 -16.56
C PHE A 245 -12.44 6.09 -15.85
N ASN A 246 -13.65 6.01 -16.39
CA ASN A 246 -14.83 6.67 -15.85
C ASN A 246 -15.30 6.08 -14.51
N THR A 247 -14.98 4.81 -14.24
CA THR A 247 -15.34 4.10 -13.00
C THR A 247 -14.37 4.43 -11.87
N PHE A 248 -13.07 4.48 -12.16
CA PHE A 248 -12.02 4.50 -11.15
C PHE A 248 -11.28 5.83 -11.00
N TRP A 249 -11.24 6.69 -12.02
CA TRP A 249 -10.60 8.00 -11.90
C TRP A 249 -11.57 9.06 -11.36
N PRO A 250 -11.16 9.93 -10.40
CA PRO A 250 -9.84 10.04 -9.78
C PRO A 250 -9.54 8.94 -8.74
N ALA A 251 -8.25 8.60 -8.60
CA ALA A 251 -7.78 7.64 -7.61
C ALA A 251 -8.19 8.05 -6.18
N ASP A 252 -8.65 7.07 -5.39
CA ASP A 252 -9.02 7.27 -3.99
C ASP A 252 -7.80 7.53 -3.13
N VAL A 253 -6.71 6.78 -3.36
CA VAL A 253 -5.44 7.02 -2.69
C VAL A 253 -4.23 6.55 -3.50
N HIS A 254 -3.26 7.45 -3.65
CA HIS A 254 -1.89 7.08 -3.99
C HIS A 254 -1.09 6.87 -2.71
N VAL A 255 -0.61 5.66 -2.47
CA VAL A 255 0.25 5.35 -1.32
C VAL A 255 1.70 5.42 -1.78
N VAL A 256 2.52 6.23 -1.11
CA VAL A 256 3.90 6.50 -1.50
C VAL A 256 4.84 6.57 -0.30
N GLY A 257 6.14 6.42 -0.55
CA GLY A 257 7.16 6.79 0.44
C GLY A 257 7.29 8.31 0.55
N LYS A 258 7.63 8.82 1.75
CA LYS A 258 7.83 10.26 1.98
C LYS A 258 8.88 10.91 1.06
N ASP A 259 9.83 10.14 0.54
CA ASP A 259 10.86 10.59 -0.41
C ASP A 259 10.30 11.10 -1.74
N ILE A 260 9.16 10.56 -2.17
CA ILE A 260 8.56 10.91 -3.47
C ILE A 260 7.27 11.72 -3.32
N LEU A 261 6.95 12.18 -2.11
CA LEU A 261 5.73 12.94 -1.81
C LEU A 261 5.61 14.20 -2.66
N ARG A 262 6.70 14.95 -2.86
CA ARG A 262 6.65 16.22 -3.63
C ARG A 262 6.18 16.00 -5.06
N PHE A 263 6.64 14.94 -5.72
CA PHE A 263 6.23 14.59 -7.07
C PHE A 263 4.71 14.30 -7.12
N HIS A 264 4.18 13.60 -6.11
CA HIS A 264 2.78 13.19 -6.07
C HIS A 264 1.83 14.29 -5.58
N ALA A 265 2.30 15.18 -4.72
CA ALA A 265 1.47 16.21 -4.09
C ALA A 265 1.58 17.58 -4.78
N VAL A 266 2.66 17.85 -5.52
CA VAL A 266 2.88 19.14 -6.20
C VAL A 266 2.86 18.97 -7.72
N PHE A 267 3.75 18.14 -8.27
CA PHE A 267 3.90 18.06 -9.74
C PHE A 267 2.71 17.34 -10.36
N TRP A 268 2.30 16.21 -9.79
CA TRP A 268 1.23 15.40 -10.32
C TRP A 268 -0.11 16.15 -10.41
N PRO A 269 -0.61 16.79 -9.32
CA PRO A 269 -1.86 17.54 -9.41
C PRO A 269 -1.75 18.73 -10.36
N ALA A 270 -0.58 19.38 -10.48
CA ALA A 270 -0.38 20.45 -11.45
C ALA A 270 -0.45 19.96 -12.91
N PHE A 271 0.15 18.82 -13.23
CA PHE A 271 0.05 18.20 -14.56
C PHE A 271 -1.40 17.83 -14.90
N LEU A 272 -2.13 17.28 -13.93
CA LEU A 272 -3.53 16.92 -14.08
C LEU A 272 -4.42 18.15 -14.30
N LEU A 273 -4.26 19.19 -13.48
CA LEU A 273 -4.98 20.46 -13.62
C LEU A 273 -4.71 21.10 -14.99
N SER A 274 -3.45 21.08 -15.43
CA SER A 274 -3.07 21.50 -16.79
C SER A 274 -3.80 20.73 -17.87
N ALA A 275 -3.95 19.41 -17.74
CA ALA A 275 -4.67 18.60 -18.71
C ALA A 275 -6.20 18.63 -18.56
N GLY A 276 -6.75 19.40 -17.60
CA GLY A 276 -8.18 19.42 -17.28
C GLY A 276 -8.69 18.12 -16.66
N ILE A 277 -7.81 17.36 -16.01
CA ILE A 277 -8.12 16.08 -15.36
C ILE A 277 -8.20 16.31 -13.84
N PRO A 278 -9.20 15.77 -13.12
CA PRO A 278 -9.30 15.96 -11.68
C PRO A 278 -8.10 15.32 -10.95
N PRO A 279 -7.47 16.02 -9.99
CA PRO A 279 -6.47 15.47 -9.08
C PRO A 279 -6.97 14.25 -8.27
N PRO A 280 -6.06 13.43 -7.72
CA PRO A 280 -6.44 12.31 -6.84
C PRO A 280 -7.22 12.80 -5.60
N LEU A 281 -8.02 11.92 -4.99
CA LEU A 281 -8.79 12.20 -3.78
C LEU A 281 -7.92 12.08 -2.51
N GLY A 282 -6.82 11.34 -2.59
CA GLY A 282 -5.92 11.10 -1.47
C GLY A 282 -4.49 10.75 -1.90
N ILE A 283 -3.54 11.18 -1.09
CA ILE A 283 -2.11 10.88 -1.19
C ILE A 283 -1.67 10.55 0.23
N PHE A 284 -1.19 9.33 0.44
CA PHE A 284 -0.66 8.89 1.72
C PHE A 284 0.85 8.69 1.62
N ALA A 285 1.62 9.41 2.43
CA ALA A 285 3.07 9.28 2.48
C ALA A 285 3.52 8.56 3.76
N HIS A 286 3.93 7.29 3.62
CA HIS A 286 4.47 6.51 4.73
C HIS A 286 5.94 6.81 5.00
N GLY A 287 6.41 6.46 6.21
CA GLY A 287 7.82 6.60 6.60
C GLY A 287 8.72 5.50 6.04
N TRP A 288 10.01 5.60 6.35
CA TRP A 288 11.01 4.62 5.91
C TRP A 288 11.20 3.49 6.91
N TRP A 289 11.74 2.38 6.40
CA TRP A 289 12.32 1.33 7.23
C TRP A 289 13.84 1.49 7.31
N THR A 290 14.37 1.51 8.52
CA THR A 290 15.78 1.20 8.81
C THR A 290 15.93 -0.27 9.19
N VAL A 291 17.16 -0.76 9.31
CA VAL A 291 17.48 -2.12 9.77
C VAL A 291 18.47 -1.99 10.93
N GLU A 292 18.03 -2.37 12.12
CA GLU A 292 18.81 -2.30 13.36
C GLU A 292 19.44 -0.92 13.61
N GLY A 293 18.67 0.14 13.35
CA GLY A 293 19.05 1.55 13.50
C GLY A 293 19.90 2.09 12.35
N GLN A 294 20.19 1.29 11.31
CA GLN A 294 20.99 1.70 10.16
C GLN A 294 20.15 1.88 8.90
N LYS A 295 20.52 2.84 8.06
CA LYS A 295 19.92 2.97 6.72
C LYS A 295 20.26 1.74 5.90
N MET A 296 19.27 1.20 5.18
CA MET A 296 19.51 0.09 4.27
C MET A 296 20.46 0.50 3.15
N SER A 297 21.49 -0.29 2.91
CA SER A 297 22.33 -0.17 1.73
C SER A 297 22.93 -1.52 1.33
N LYS A 298 23.15 -1.69 0.03
CA LYS A 298 23.91 -2.84 -0.49
C LYS A 298 25.32 -2.92 0.06
N SER A 299 25.99 -1.78 0.24
CA SER A 299 27.36 -1.73 0.73
C SER A 299 27.49 -2.24 2.17
N LEU A 300 26.45 -2.09 2.99
CA LEU A 300 26.39 -2.60 4.35
C LEU A 300 25.86 -4.05 4.42
N GLY A 301 25.34 -4.59 3.31
CA GLY A 301 24.77 -5.94 3.26
C GLY A 301 23.54 -6.13 4.14
N ASN A 302 22.91 -5.05 4.61
CA ASN A 302 21.79 -5.06 5.56
C ASN A 302 20.42 -4.96 4.87
N VAL A 303 20.35 -5.12 3.55
CA VAL A 303 19.09 -5.09 2.80
C VAL A 303 18.25 -6.30 3.17
N VAL A 304 17.00 -6.05 3.57
CA VAL A 304 16.03 -7.12 3.87
C VAL A 304 15.33 -7.54 2.58
N ASP A 305 15.68 -8.73 2.09
CA ASP A 305 15.05 -9.35 0.93
C ASP A 305 13.67 -9.94 1.32
N PRO A 306 12.56 -9.50 0.71
CA PRO A 306 11.24 -10.03 0.99
C PRO A 306 11.11 -11.54 0.68
N TYR A 307 11.82 -12.06 -0.32
CA TYR A 307 11.79 -13.48 -0.66
C TYR A 307 12.39 -14.35 0.45
N ASP A 308 13.51 -13.92 1.02
CA ASP A 308 14.12 -14.60 2.16
C ASP A 308 13.20 -14.55 3.39
N MET A 309 12.49 -13.44 3.60
CA MET A 309 11.54 -13.34 4.71
C MET A 309 10.37 -14.30 4.53
N VAL A 310 9.77 -14.33 3.34
CA VAL A 310 8.67 -15.25 3.00
C VAL A 310 9.12 -16.70 3.12
N LYS A 311 10.30 -17.05 2.59
CA LYS A 311 10.84 -18.40 2.67
C LYS A 311 11.06 -18.86 4.11
N THR A 312 11.50 -17.95 4.99
CA THR A 312 11.87 -18.29 6.37
C THR A 312 10.67 -18.28 7.31
N TYR A 313 9.79 -17.29 7.21
CA TYR A 313 8.73 -17.04 8.19
C TYR A 313 7.32 -17.25 7.62
N GLY A 314 7.20 -17.40 6.31
CA GLY A 314 5.92 -17.42 5.60
C GLY A 314 5.42 -16.00 5.26
N PRO A 315 4.54 -15.88 4.25
CA PRO A 315 4.05 -14.58 3.77
C PRO A 315 3.26 -13.83 4.82
N ASP A 316 2.34 -14.50 5.51
CA ASP A 316 1.44 -13.86 6.48
C ASP A 316 2.18 -13.32 7.71
N ALA A 317 3.18 -14.05 8.20
CA ALA A 317 4.00 -13.58 9.31
C ALA A 317 4.74 -12.29 8.96
N PHE A 318 5.28 -12.22 7.75
CA PHE A 318 5.98 -11.03 7.25
C PHE A 318 5.03 -9.86 6.99
N ARG A 319 3.88 -10.12 6.34
CA ARG A 319 2.82 -9.14 6.12
C ARG A 319 2.32 -8.55 7.44
N TYR A 320 1.97 -9.42 8.38
CA TYR A 320 1.49 -9.02 9.70
C TYR A 320 2.49 -8.11 10.40
N PHE A 321 3.77 -8.52 10.47
CA PHE A 321 4.81 -7.72 11.11
C PHE A 321 4.90 -6.32 10.50
N LEU A 322 4.97 -6.22 9.17
CA LEU A 322 5.11 -4.94 8.48
C LEU A 322 3.95 -3.99 8.75
N LEU A 323 2.72 -4.51 8.82
CA LEU A 323 1.52 -3.71 9.07
C LEU A 323 1.30 -3.38 10.55
N ARG A 324 1.86 -4.20 11.46
CA ARG A 324 1.58 -4.15 12.90
C ARG A 324 2.63 -3.41 13.70
N GLU A 325 3.91 -3.51 13.31
CA GLU A 325 5.03 -3.08 14.15
C GLU A 325 5.14 -1.56 14.24
N VAL A 326 4.93 -0.86 13.12
CA VAL A 326 5.16 0.58 13.01
C VAL A 326 3.87 1.25 12.56
N PRO A 327 3.40 2.32 13.24
CA PRO A 327 2.26 3.09 12.79
C PRO A 327 2.46 3.58 11.36
N PHE A 328 1.49 3.28 10.48
CA PHE A 328 1.57 3.66 9.07
C PHE A 328 1.68 5.19 8.96
N GLY A 329 2.71 5.69 8.29
CA GLY A 329 3.05 7.13 8.27
C GLY A 329 4.34 7.50 8.99
N GLN A 330 4.79 6.68 9.94
CA GLN A 330 6.02 6.93 10.72
C GLN A 330 7.20 6.12 10.19
N ASP A 331 8.41 6.57 10.54
CA ASP A 331 9.62 5.78 10.30
C ASP A 331 9.68 4.61 11.29
N GLY A 332 10.21 3.50 10.81
CA GLY A 332 10.27 2.24 11.51
C GLY A 332 11.65 1.61 11.46
N ASP A 333 11.94 0.72 12.39
CA ASP A 333 13.16 -0.07 12.38
C ASP A 333 12.85 -1.57 12.28
N PHE A 334 13.42 -2.22 11.29
CA PHE A 334 13.31 -3.65 11.12
C PHE A 334 14.34 -4.35 12.01
N SER A 335 13.85 -5.26 12.85
CA SER A 335 14.66 -6.19 13.60
C SER A 335 14.10 -7.60 13.45
N ARG A 336 14.94 -8.57 13.10
CA ARG A 336 14.54 -9.98 13.07
C ARG A 336 14.06 -10.46 14.44
N LYS A 337 14.65 -9.94 15.52
CA LYS A 337 14.24 -10.25 16.89
C LYS A 337 12.82 -9.73 17.17
N ALA A 338 12.52 -8.50 16.74
CA ALA A 338 11.17 -7.94 16.87
C ALA A 338 10.16 -8.75 16.05
N LEU A 339 10.51 -9.13 14.82
CA LEU A 339 9.67 -9.97 13.96
C LEU A 339 9.36 -11.32 14.61
N VAL A 340 10.37 -12.05 15.08
CA VAL A 340 10.18 -13.33 15.77
C VAL A 340 9.34 -13.16 17.04
N HIS A 341 9.59 -12.10 17.82
CA HIS A 341 8.81 -11.82 19.03
C HIS A 341 7.34 -11.57 18.70
N ARG A 342 7.05 -10.75 17.67
CA ARG A 342 5.68 -10.42 17.24
C ARG A 342 4.94 -11.66 16.73
N ILE A 343 5.60 -12.50 15.93
CA ILE A 343 5.04 -13.76 15.44
C ILE A 343 4.70 -14.68 16.63
N ASN A 344 5.64 -14.90 17.53
CA ASN A 344 5.44 -15.82 18.65
C ASN A 344 4.36 -15.32 19.61
N SER A 345 4.38 -14.04 19.98
CA SER A 345 3.43 -13.49 20.94
C SER A 345 2.02 -13.36 20.36
N GLU A 346 1.87 -12.67 19.23
CA GLU A 346 0.55 -12.27 18.75
C GLU A 346 -0.06 -13.32 17.81
N LEU A 347 0.70 -13.88 16.87
CA LEU A 347 0.17 -14.88 15.92
C LEU A 347 0.05 -16.26 16.56
N ALA A 348 1.14 -16.78 17.16
CA ALA A 348 1.15 -18.13 17.69
C ALA A 348 0.47 -18.24 19.07
N ASN A 349 0.90 -17.45 20.06
CA ASN A 349 0.46 -17.61 21.45
C ASN A 349 -0.92 -17.00 21.74
N ASP A 350 -1.28 -15.89 21.11
CA ASP A 350 -2.58 -15.27 21.32
C ASP A 350 -3.64 -15.88 20.37
N PHE A 351 -3.51 -15.63 19.07
CA PHE A 351 -4.57 -15.98 18.11
C PHE A 351 -4.59 -17.48 17.77
N GLY A 352 -3.44 -18.05 17.39
CA GLY A 352 -3.33 -19.46 17.06
C GLY A 352 -3.71 -20.37 18.24
N ASN A 353 -3.30 -20.01 19.45
CA ASN A 353 -3.66 -20.76 20.66
C ASN A 353 -5.15 -20.65 21.01
N LEU A 354 -5.77 -19.47 20.85
CA LEU A 354 -7.21 -19.29 21.06
C LEU A 354 -8.00 -20.28 20.21
N LEU A 355 -7.66 -20.35 18.92
CA LEU A 355 -8.34 -21.23 17.99
C LEU A 355 -8.03 -22.71 18.30
N ASN A 356 -6.75 -23.06 18.48
CA ASN A 356 -6.34 -24.44 18.74
C ASN A 356 -6.95 -25.00 20.03
N ARG A 357 -6.96 -24.23 21.13
CA ARG A 357 -7.61 -24.65 22.39
C ARG A 357 -9.11 -24.82 22.20
N SER A 358 -9.77 -23.87 21.53
CA SER A 358 -11.22 -23.89 21.33
C SER A 358 -11.65 -25.07 20.45
N LEU A 359 -10.97 -25.31 19.33
CA LEU A 359 -11.20 -26.47 18.46
C LEU A 359 -10.85 -27.79 19.15
N GLY A 360 -9.77 -27.85 19.93
CA GLY A 360 -9.43 -29.04 20.72
C GLY A 360 -10.50 -29.39 21.75
N MET A 361 -11.07 -28.38 22.43
CA MET A 361 -12.20 -28.57 23.35
C MET A 361 -13.47 -28.98 22.60
N LEU A 362 -13.73 -28.41 21.42
CA LEU A 362 -14.85 -28.82 20.56
C LEU A 362 -14.74 -30.29 20.16
N GLY A 363 -13.56 -30.71 19.68
CA GLY A 363 -13.24 -32.10 19.37
C GLY A 363 -13.48 -33.05 20.56
N LYS A 364 -13.00 -32.65 21.74
CA LYS A 364 -13.09 -33.47 22.95
C LYS A 364 -14.49 -33.56 23.54
N TYR A 365 -15.23 -32.46 23.55
CA TYR A 365 -16.49 -32.36 24.29
C TYR A 365 -17.73 -32.45 23.40
N PHE A 366 -17.61 -32.21 22.09
CA PHE A 366 -18.72 -32.25 21.13
C PHE A 366 -18.37 -33.02 19.85
N SER A 367 -17.34 -33.88 19.89
CA SER A 367 -16.93 -34.70 18.74
C SER A 367 -16.60 -33.89 17.48
N GLY A 368 -16.19 -32.63 17.66
CA GLY A 368 -15.86 -31.73 16.55
C GLY A 368 -17.04 -30.96 15.97
N THR A 369 -18.27 -31.21 16.44
CA THR A 369 -19.48 -30.57 15.93
C THR A 369 -19.79 -29.28 16.70
N VAL A 370 -19.97 -28.16 15.99
CA VAL A 370 -20.36 -26.88 16.59
C VAL A 370 -21.73 -27.00 17.30
N PRO A 371 -21.82 -26.77 18.63
CA PRO A 371 -23.07 -26.90 19.37
C PRO A 371 -24.00 -25.70 19.15
N SER A 372 -25.32 -25.93 19.19
CA SER A 372 -26.30 -24.86 19.29
C SER A 372 -26.14 -24.13 20.64
N PRO A 373 -26.00 -22.78 20.65
CA PRO A 373 -25.88 -22.02 21.88
C PRO A 373 -27.24 -21.97 22.62
N GLY A 374 -27.20 -22.11 23.94
CA GLY A 374 -28.34 -21.83 24.82
C GLY A 374 -28.48 -20.34 25.13
N GLN A 375 -29.15 -19.99 26.25
CA GLN A 375 -29.28 -18.59 26.65
C GLN A 375 -27.92 -17.94 27.02
N PRO A 376 -27.58 -16.77 26.45
CA PRO A 376 -26.34 -16.07 26.78
C PRO A 376 -26.41 -15.44 28.17
N GLY A 377 -25.36 -15.65 28.96
CA GLY A 377 -25.09 -14.94 30.21
C GLY A 377 -24.42 -13.58 29.97
N GLU A 378 -23.97 -12.94 31.05
CA GLU A 378 -23.38 -11.61 30.97
C GLU A 378 -22.01 -11.61 30.27
N GLU A 379 -21.21 -12.66 30.46
CA GLU A 379 -19.91 -12.81 29.80
C GLU A 379 -20.06 -12.96 28.28
N GLU A 380 -21.07 -13.71 27.80
CA GLU A 380 -21.35 -13.87 26.37
C GLU A 380 -21.84 -12.57 25.74
N LYS A 381 -22.75 -11.85 26.43
CA LYS A 381 -23.24 -10.54 25.97
C LYS A 381 -22.09 -9.53 25.86
N ALA A 382 -21.18 -9.52 26.83
CA ALA A 382 -20.02 -8.64 26.83
C ALA A 382 -19.06 -8.95 25.67
N LEU A 383 -18.76 -10.24 25.42
CA LEU A 383 -17.88 -10.62 24.32
C LEU A 383 -18.51 -10.34 22.96
N ARG A 384 -19.82 -10.58 22.82
CA ARG A 384 -20.59 -10.20 21.63
C ARG A 384 -20.53 -8.70 21.36
N ALA A 385 -20.81 -7.88 22.38
CA ALA A 385 -20.77 -6.42 22.24
C ALA A 385 -19.37 -5.93 21.85
N LYS A 386 -18.31 -6.52 22.41
CA LYS A 386 -16.92 -6.22 22.03
C LYS A 386 -16.63 -6.61 20.58
N ALA A 387 -17.16 -7.74 20.10
CA ALA A 387 -16.98 -8.16 18.71
C ALA A 387 -17.68 -7.20 17.72
N GLU A 388 -18.91 -6.79 18.03
CA GLU A 388 -19.67 -5.82 17.23
C GLU A 388 -18.96 -4.45 17.19
N ASP A 389 -18.45 -3.96 18.33
CA ASP A 389 -17.63 -2.73 18.44
C ASP A 389 -16.29 -2.84 17.69
N THR A 390 -15.67 -4.03 17.70
CA THR A 390 -14.40 -4.27 17.00
C THR A 390 -14.56 -4.12 15.49
N LEU A 391 -15.63 -4.65 14.90
CA LEU A 391 -15.91 -4.46 13.48
C LEU A 391 -15.98 -2.97 13.10
N HIS A 392 -16.71 -2.17 13.90
CA HIS A 392 -16.84 -0.72 13.66
C HIS A 392 -15.49 0.00 13.72
N LYS A 393 -14.72 -0.22 14.79
CA LYS A 393 -13.42 0.44 15.00
C LYS A 393 -12.38 0.04 13.96
N VAL A 394 -12.42 -1.21 13.49
CA VAL A 394 -11.55 -1.65 12.40
C VAL A 394 -11.93 -0.93 11.11
N ASP A 395 -13.22 -0.80 10.77
CA ASP A 395 -13.64 -0.05 9.59
C ASP A 395 -13.17 1.40 9.62
N GLU A 396 -13.36 2.08 10.75
CA GLU A 396 -12.85 3.45 10.94
C GLU A 396 -11.33 3.55 10.78
N ALA A 397 -10.58 2.57 11.31
CA ALA A 397 -9.12 2.53 11.16
C ALA A 397 -8.69 2.32 9.72
N MET A 398 -9.37 1.44 8.98
CA MET A 398 -9.04 1.14 7.59
C MET A 398 -9.34 2.32 6.67
N GLU A 399 -10.45 3.04 6.86
CA GLU A 399 -10.79 4.27 6.12
C GLU A 399 -9.77 5.40 6.36
N GLU A 400 -9.23 5.49 7.58
CA GLU A 400 -8.17 6.44 7.94
C GLU A 400 -6.75 5.93 7.59
N LEU A 401 -6.62 4.76 6.97
CA LEU A 401 -5.35 4.11 6.60
C LEU A 401 -4.45 3.74 7.80
N GLU A 402 -5.04 3.58 8.98
CA GLU A 402 -4.35 3.22 10.23
C GLU A 402 -4.30 1.70 10.43
N LEU A 403 -3.64 0.99 9.51
CA LEU A 403 -3.53 -0.49 9.48
C LEU A 403 -3.08 -1.09 10.82
N GLY A 404 -2.10 -0.47 11.48
CA GLY A 404 -1.62 -0.92 12.79
C GLY A 404 -2.67 -0.78 13.91
N ARG A 405 -3.50 0.26 13.88
CA ARG A 405 -4.62 0.45 14.83
C ARG A 405 -5.71 -0.59 14.58
N ALA A 406 -6.01 -0.88 13.32
CA ALA A 406 -6.95 -1.92 12.93
C ALA A 406 -6.51 -3.29 13.51
N LEU A 407 -5.25 -3.69 13.29
CA LEU A 407 -4.71 -4.94 13.82
C LEU A 407 -4.67 -4.97 15.35
N ALA A 408 -4.26 -3.88 16.01
CA ALA A 408 -4.30 -3.80 17.46
C ALA A 408 -5.72 -4.00 18.02
N THR A 409 -6.72 -3.40 17.38
CA THR A 409 -8.14 -3.53 17.75
C THR A 409 -8.63 -4.97 17.61
N ILE A 410 -8.27 -5.65 16.51
CA ILE A 410 -8.58 -7.09 16.32
C ILE A 410 -7.95 -7.92 17.45
N TRP A 411 -6.70 -7.64 17.82
CA TRP A 411 -6.01 -8.37 18.88
C TRP A 411 -6.57 -8.12 20.28
N GLU A 412 -7.24 -6.99 20.52
CA GLU A 412 -8.01 -6.81 21.76
C GLU A 412 -9.17 -7.81 21.86
N LEU A 413 -9.85 -8.11 20.75
CA LEU A 413 -10.90 -9.13 20.71
C LEU A 413 -10.33 -10.54 20.91
N VAL A 414 -9.18 -10.85 20.29
CA VAL A 414 -8.46 -12.11 20.52
C VAL A 414 -8.12 -12.30 22.00
N LYS A 415 -7.62 -11.25 22.67
CA LYS A 415 -7.31 -11.28 24.11
C LYS A 415 -8.57 -11.43 24.96
N ALA A 416 -9.67 -10.76 24.58
CA ALA A 416 -10.96 -10.92 25.24
C ALA A 416 -11.48 -12.36 25.13
N GLY A 417 -11.33 -13.00 23.97
CA GLY A 417 -11.68 -14.41 23.76
C GLY A 417 -10.86 -15.36 24.63
N ASN A 418 -9.54 -15.16 24.72
CA ASN A 418 -8.68 -15.96 25.62
C ASN A 418 -9.11 -15.81 27.09
N LYS A 419 -9.31 -14.56 27.54
CA LYS A 419 -9.77 -14.26 28.90
C LYS A 419 -11.13 -14.91 29.19
N TYR A 420 -12.05 -14.86 28.23
CA TYR A 420 -13.37 -15.47 28.34
C TYR A 420 -13.28 -17.00 28.56
N VAL A 421 -12.42 -17.70 27.84
CA VAL A 421 -12.18 -19.14 28.04
C VAL A 421 -11.67 -19.41 29.46
N ASP A 422 -10.74 -18.59 29.95
CA ASP A 422 -10.15 -18.80 31.27
C ASP A 422 -11.17 -18.51 32.40
N GLN A 423 -12.02 -17.50 32.24
CA GLN A 423 -13.08 -17.16 33.21
C GLN A 423 -14.21 -18.20 33.25
N THR A 424 -14.62 -18.71 32.09
CA THR A 424 -15.72 -19.68 31.99
C THR A 424 -15.30 -21.12 32.31
N ALA A 425 -13.99 -21.40 32.28
CA ALA A 425 -13.38 -22.69 32.62
C ALA A 425 -14.14 -23.89 32.00
N PRO A 426 -14.24 -24.00 30.67
CA PRO A 426 -15.01 -25.04 29.98
C PRO A 426 -14.59 -26.47 30.39
N TRP A 427 -13.33 -26.69 30.74
CA TRP A 427 -12.85 -27.97 31.27
C TRP A 427 -13.47 -28.38 32.61
N ALA A 428 -13.91 -27.41 33.42
CA ALA A 428 -14.64 -27.67 34.66
C ALA A 428 -16.12 -27.95 34.37
N LEU A 429 -16.74 -27.18 33.47
CA LEU A 429 -18.12 -27.41 33.02
C LEU A 429 -18.30 -28.79 32.41
N ALA A 430 -17.32 -29.27 31.64
CA ALA A 430 -17.34 -30.59 31.00
C ALA A 430 -17.37 -31.79 31.97
N LYS A 431 -17.09 -31.58 33.26
CA LYS A 431 -17.16 -32.64 34.27
C LYS A 431 -18.58 -32.92 34.77
N ASP A 432 -19.51 -32.00 34.51
CA ASP A 432 -20.88 -32.05 35.00
C ASP A 432 -21.86 -32.16 33.83
N PRO A 433 -22.47 -33.34 33.58
CA PRO A 433 -23.43 -33.53 32.49
C PRO A 433 -24.62 -32.57 32.53
N ALA A 434 -25.01 -32.07 33.70
CA ALA A 434 -26.10 -31.11 33.82
C ALA A 434 -25.75 -29.73 33.23
N ARG A 435 -24.46 -29.43 33.05
CA ARG A 435 -23.96 -28.17 32.47
C ARG A 435 -23.62 -28.26 30.98
N ARG A 436 -24.03 -29.34 30.32
CA ARG A 436 -23.75 -29.59 28.89
C ARG A 436 -24.16 -28.42 28.01
N GLU A 437 -25.36 -27.87 28.22
CA GLU A 437 -25.88 -26.74 27.46
C GLU A 437 -25.06 -25.46 27.68
N ARG A 438 -24.69 -25.19 28.94
CA ARG A 438 -23.81 -24.05 29.28
C ARG A 438 -22.45 -24.19 28.61
N LEU A 439 -21.86 -25.39 28.64
CA LEU A 439 -20.60 -25.66 27.95
C LEU A 439 -20.73 -25.43 26.44
N GLY A 440 -21.84 -25.84 25.83
CA GLY A 440 -22.12 -25.59 24.40
C GLY A 440 -22.16 -24.11 24.07
N THR A 441 -22.87 -23.33 24.88
CA THR A 441 -22.94 -21.86 24.78
C THR A 441 -21.55 -21.22 24.87
N VAL A 442 -20.71 -21.70 25.80
CA VAL A 442 -19.34 -21.19 25.98
C VAL A 442 -18.46 -21.47 24.77
N LEU A 443 -18.48 -22.70 24.26
CA LEU A 443 -17.69 -23.06 23.08
C LEU A 443 -18.17 -22.34 21.82
N TYR A 444 -19.48 -22.24 21.61
CA TYR A 444 -20.03 -21.48 20.49
C TYR A 444 -19.57 -20.02 20.53
N THR A 445 -19.67 -19.37 21.70
CA THR A 445 -19.33 -17.96 21.88
C THR A 445 -17.86 -17.68 21.56
N VAL A 446 -16.93 -18.49 22.04
CA VAL A 446 -15.49 -18.28 21.75
C VAL A 446 -15.16 -18.57 20.28
N LEU A 447 -15.79 -19.59 19.67
CA LEU A 447 -15.58 -19.92 18.27
C LEU A 447 -16.14 -18.83 17.35
N GLU A 448 -17.30 -18.25 17.69
CA GLU A 448 -17.88 -17.13 16.95
C GLU A 448 -17.02 -15.87 17.05
N ALA A 449 -16.48 -15.56 18.23
CA ALA A 449 -15.53 -14.46 18.38
C ALA A 449 -14.25 -14.70 17.55
N ALA A 450 -13.74 -15.94 17.54
CA ALA A 450 -12.60 -16.31 16.72
C ALA A 450 -12.90 -16.18 15.22
N ARG A 451 -14.08 -16.59 14.77
CA ARG A 451 -14.55 -16.44 13.37
C ARG A 451 -14.55 -14.98 12.93
N ILE A 452 -15.01 -14.06 13.78
CA ILE A 452 -14.97 -12.62 13.51
C ILE A 452 -13.50 -12.12 13.45
N CYS A 453 -12.62 -12.58 14.35
CA CYS A 453 -11.20 -12.24 14.29
C CYS A 453 -10.55 -12.71 12.98
N VAL A 454 -10.87 -13.93 12.52
CA VAL A 454 -10.39 -14.48 11.23
C VAL A 454 -10.85 -13.61 10.07
N LEU A 455 -12.14 -13.27 10.02
CA LEU A 455 -12.70 -12.40 8.99
C LEU A 455 -11.98 -11.05 8.94
N LEU A 456 -11.85 -10.37 10.09
CA LEU A 456 -11.26 -9.03 10.15
C LEU A 456 -9.76 -9.00 9.87
N SER A 457 -9.03 -10.07 10.20
CA SER A 457 -7.58 -10.15 9.96
C SER A 457 -7.22 -10.64 8.55
N THR A 458 -8.19 -11.15 7.79
CA THR A 458 -8.01 -11.68 6.42
C THR A 458 -7.22 -10.76 5.50
N PRO A 459 -7.44 -9.43 5.45
CA PRO A 459 -6.65 -8.57 4.56
C PRO A 459 -5.16 -8.54 4.87
N CYS A 460 -4.77 -8.82 6.11
CA CYS A 460 -3.38 -8.77 6.56
C CYS A 460 -2.72 -10.15 6.51
N ILE A 461 -3.46 -11.21 6.85
CA ILE A 461 -2.98 -12.60 6.93
C ILE A 461 -3.86 -13.57 6.11
N PRO A 462 -3.96 -13.39 4.78
CA PRO A 462 -4.95 -14.08 3.96
C PRO A 462 -4.81 -15.61 3.95
N VAL A 463 -3.58 -16.15 4.01
CA VAL A 463 -3.34 -17.59 3.90
C VAL A 463 -3.74 -18.33 5.18
N ALA A 464 -3.32 -17.81 6.33
CA ALA A 464 -3.65 -18.31 7.64
C ALA A 464 -5.13 -18.09 7.94
N ALA A 465 -5.68 -16.92 7.57
CA ALA A 465 -7.11 -16.65 7.75
C ALA A 465 -7.97 -17.67 7.00
N GLN A 466 -7.65 -18.00 5.74
CA GLN A 466 -8.38 -19.04 5.01
C GLN A 466 -8.32 -20.40 5.71
N ARG A 467 -7.13 -20.81 6.17
CA ARG A 467 -6.97 -22.08 6.91
C ARG A 467 -7.75 -22.10 8.22
N MET A 468 -7.79 -20.97 8.93
CA MET A 468 -8.55 -20.83 10.17
C MET A 468 -10.06 -20.81 9.91
N TRP A 469 -10.50 -20.21 8.80
CA TRP A 469 -11.88 -20.20 8.34
C TRP A 469 -12.39 -21.62 8.06
N GLU A 470 -11.60 -22.40 7.31
CA GLU A 470 -11.89 -23.82 7.04
C GLU A 470 -11.89 -24.67 8.31
N ALA A 471 -10.95 -24.44 9.23
CA ALA A 471 -10.87 -25.16 10.50
C ALA A 471 -12.07 -24.88 11.42
N LEU A 472 -12.77 -23.75 11.22
CA LEU A 472 -14.02 -23.40 11.90
C LEU A 472 -15.26 -24.00 11.22
N GLY A 473 -15.08 -24.80 10.15
CA GLY A 473 -16.20 -25.35 9.38
C GLY A 473 -16.92 -24.32 8.51
N CYS A 474 -16.32 -23.13 8.31
CA CYS A 474 -16.92 -22.11 7.45
C CYS A 474 -16.63 -22.39 5.98
N GLU A 475 -17.66 -22.28 5.14
CA GLU A 475 -17.54 -22.58 3.70
C GLU A 475 -16.95 -21.40 2.90
N GLY A 476 -16.42 -21.73 1.73
CA GLY A 476 -15.95 -20.77 0.74
C GLY A 476 -14.61 -20.09 1.08
N ALA A 477 -14.25 -19.12 0.24
CA ALA A 477 -13.06 -18.30 0.44
C ALA A 477 -13.39 -17.12 1.36
N VAL A 478 -12.66 -16.96 2.47
CA VAL A 478 -12.89 -15.90 3.47
C VAL A 478 -12.77 -14.50 2.86
N GLU A 479 -11.88 -14.32 1.88
CA GLU A 479 -11.71 -13.05 1.16
C GLU A 479 -12.93 -12.64 0.29
N LYS A 480 -13.85 -13.58 0.04
CA LYS A 480 -15.13 -13.31 -0.66
C LYS A 480 -16.28 -13.05 0.30
N ALA A 481 -16.06 -13.18 1.61
CA ALA A 481 -17.08 -12.91 2.61
C ALA A 481 -17.33 -11.39 2.71
N VAL A 482 -18.60 -10.99 2.63
CA VAL A 482 -18.99 -9.58 2.72
C VAL A 482 -19.09 -9.17 4.19
N LEU A 483 -18.32 -8.15 4.60
CA LEU A 483 -18.20 -7.74 6.01
C LEU A 483 -19.55 -7.40 6.66
N SER A 484 -20.47 -6.78 5.92
CA SER A 484 -21.78 -6.37 6.45
C SER A 484 -22.72 -7.53 6.80
N SER A 485 -22.49 -8.72 6.23
CA SER A 485 -23.24 -9.95 6.53
C SER A 485 -22.40 -10.90 7.37
N ALA A 486 -21.18 -11.24 6.92
CA ALA A 486 -20.30 -12.18 7.59
C ALA A 486 -19.72 -11.64 8.90
N GLY A 487 -19.65 -10.33 9.10
CA GLY A 487 -19.17 -9.72 10.34
C GLY A 487 -20.19 -9.70 11.47
N ARG A 488 -21.44 -10.13 11.23
CA ARG A 488 -22.48 -10.19 12.26
C ARG A 488 -22.24 -11.37 13.20
N TRP A 489 -22.58 -11.17 14.47
CA TRP A 489 -22.57 -12.24 15.47
C TRP A 489 -23.61 -13.32 15.14
N GLY A 490 -23.25 -14.58 15.39
CA GLY A 490 -24.07 -15.75 15.10
C GLY A 490 -23.88 -16.31 13.69
N GLY A 491 -22.76 -15.98 13.03
CA GLY A 491 -22.46 -16.43 11.67
C GLY A 491 -21.83 -17.82 11.59
N LEU A 492 -21.36 -18.39 12.71
CA LEU A 492 -20.80 -19.74 12.75
C LEU A 492 -21.94 -20.78 12.58
N PRO A 493 -21.86 -21.65 11.56
CA PRO A 493 -22.89 -22.66 11.31
C PRO A 493 -22.95 -23.68 12.45
N GLU A 494 -24.14 -23.89 12.99
CA GLU A 494 -24.40 -24.98 13.93
C GLU A 494 -24.25 -26.32 13.20
N GLY A 495 -23.65 -27.31 13.87
CA GLY A 495 -23.48 -28.64 13.29
C GLY A 495 -22.32 -28.81 12.31
N ALA A 496 -21.58 -27.74 12.00
CA ALA A 496 -20.41 -27.76 11.12
C ALA A 496 -19.19 -28.45 11.75
#